data_AF-J3EW93-F1
#
_entry.id   AF-J3EW93-F1
#
_cell.length_a   1.000
_cell.length_b   1.000
_cell.length_c   1.000
_cell.angle_alpha   90.00
_cell.angle_beta   90.00
_cell.angle_gamma   90.00
#
_symmetry.space_group_name_H-M   'P 1'
#
loop_
_entity.id
_entity.type
_entity.pdbx_description
1 polymer ?
#
loop_
_entity_poly.entity_id
_entity_poly.type
_entity_poly.pdbx_seq_one_letter_code
_entity_poly.pdbx_strand_id
1 'polypeptide(L)'
;MNQSEFATLHGVSRKTVTKWKERGWLVFAGNELDVGASNALIAKYRRDGLEVVTQAGQGNKGGQKKTSVTSTSKRVTVNAGETVEQATARILIATGANMTIDEAKRVKENYLALREQLEYDRESRQVVAVEDVVKAVGDEYAKVRSRLLAIPSEHAPRIHRLKTVQEVQDALHGIIVEALEELTRDGGGINA
;
A
#
# COMPACT_ATOMS: atom_id res chain seq x y z
N MET A 1 25.43 -33.85 17.87
CA MET A 1 24.20 -34.20 18.66
C MET A 1 23.33 -35.19 17.89
N ASN A 2 22.71 -36.17 18.57
CA ASN A 2 21.80 -37.13 17.94
C ASN A 2 20.30 -36.73 18.03
N GLN A 3 19.43 -37.36 17.25
CA GLN A 3 17.99 -37.00 17.20
C GLN A 3 17.24 -37.19 18.53
N SER A 4 17.67 -38.13 19.37
CA SER A 4 17.04 -38.39 20.67
C SER A 4 17.40 -37.29 21.67
N GLU A 5 18.67 -36.86 21.69
CA GLU A 5 19.14 -35.72 22.49
C GLU A 5 18.47 -34.41 22.04
N PHE A 6 18.32 -34.22 20.73
CA PHE A 6 17.62 -33.06 20.15
C PHE A 6 16.12 -33.05 20.53
N ALA A 7 15.48 -34.22 20.57
CA ALA A 7 14.09 -34.34 21.02
C ALA A 7 13.94 -33.90 22.49
N THR A 8 14.86 -34.31 23.36
CA THR A 8 14.91 -33.91 24.77
C THR A 8 15.14 -32.41 24.93
N LEU A 9 16.06 -31.82 24.14
CA LEU A 9 16.35 -30.39 24.17
C LEU A 9 15.12 -29.52 23.85
N HIS A 10 14.27 -29.98 22.94
CA HIS A 10 13.06 -29.27 22.52
C HIS A 10 11.79 -29.72 23.28
N GLY A 11 11.91 -30.64 24.25
CA GLY A 11 10.76 -31.16 25.01
C GLY A 11 9.72 -31.89 24.15
N VAL A 12 10.13 -32.49 23.04
CA VAL A 12 9.23 -33.18 22.09
C VAL A 12 9.56 -34.67 21.97
N SER A 13 8.62 -35.47 21.44
CA SER A 13 8.88 -36.88 21.18
C SER A 13 9.86 -37.10 20.03
N ARG A 14 10.62 -38.21 20.05
CA ARG A 14 11.51 -38.61 18.94
C ARG A 14 10.76 -38.73 17.60
N LYS A 15 9.48 -39.15 17.62
CA LYS A 15 8.61 -39.20 16.43
C LYS A 15 8.37 -37.81 15.82
N THR A 16 8.29 -36.77 16.65
CA THR A 16 8.16 -35.38 16.19
C THR A 16 9.42 -34.92 15.45
N VAL A 17 10.61 -35.24 15.98
CA VAL A 17 11.90 -34.97 15.33
C VAL A 17 12.05 -35.74 14.01
N THR A 18 11.56 -36.99 13.94
CA THR A 18 11.52 -37.75 12.67
C THR A 18 10.65 -37.05 11.63
N LYS A 19 9.47 -36.54 12.01
CA LYS A 19 8.62 -35.75 11.09
C LYS A 19 9.28 -34.44 10.66
N TRP A 20 10.06 -33.78 11.52
CA TRP A 20 10.84 -32.59 11.14
C TRP A 20 11.96 -32.93 10.15
N LYS A 21 12.58 -34.10 10.30
CA LYS A 21 13.53 -34.64 9.32
C LYS A 21 12.88 -34.89 7.97
N GLU A 22 11.74 -35.59 7.94
CA GLU A 22 10.96 -35.87 6.72
C GLU A 22 10.54 -34.59 5.99
N ARG A 23 10.28 -33.51 6.74
CA ARG A 23 9.92 -32.18 6.22
C ARG A 23 11.12 -31.33 5.82
N GLY A 24 12.35 -31.82 5.99
CA GLY A 24 13.57 -31.11 5.64
C GLY A 24 13.92 -29.92 6.55
N TRP A 25 13.40 -29.90 7.79
CA TRP A 25 13.65 -28.82 8.76
C TRP A 25 14.88 -29.07 9.64
N LEU A 26 15.57 -30.19 9.46
CA LEU A 26 16.78 -30.55 10.19
C LEU A 26 17.97 -30.61 9.22
N VAL A 27 19.07 -29.98 9.60
CA VAL A 27 20.34 -30.00 8.87
C VAL A 27 21.29 -30.98 9.56
N PHE A 28 21.85 -31.91 8.80
CA PHE A 28 22.84 -32.89 9.28
C PHE A 28 24.22 -32.56 8.71
N ALA A 29 25.21 -32.45 9.59
CA ALA A 29 26.62 -32.37 9.23
C ALA A 29 27.23 -33.78 9.39
N GLY A 30 27.06 -34.62 8.36
CA GLY A 30 27.47 -36.03 8.41
C GLY A 30 26.58 -36.86 9.35
N ASN A 31 27.17 -37.45 10.39
CA ASN A 31 26.44 -38.30 11.35
C ASN A 31 25.86 -37.51 12.55
N GLU A 32 26.11 -36.20 12.61
CA GLU A 32 25.65 -35.32 13.67
C GLU A 32 24.65 -34.28 13.17
N LEU A 33 23.67 -33.96 14.02
CA LEU A 33 22.68 -32.91 13.76
C LEU A 33 23.27 -31.53 14.10
N ASP A 34 23.20 -30.60 13.15
CA ASP A 34 23.54 -29.20 13.35
C ASP A 34 22.38 -28.50 14.05
N VAL A 35 22.56 -28.25 15.35
CA VAL A 35 21.54 -27.67 16.23
C VAL A 35 21.21 -26.23 15.82
N GLY A 36 22.21 -25.45 15.40
CA GLY A 36 22.01 -24.05 15.04
C GLY A 36 21.22 -23.89 13.75
N ALA A 37 21.63 -24.61 12.70
CA ALA A 37 20.95 -24.57 11.41
C ALA A 37 19.55 -25.21 11.47
N SER A 38 19.39 -26.30 12.22
CA SER A 38 18.08 -26.94 12.43
C SER A 38 17.14 -26.04 13.22
N ASN A 39 17.62 -25.36 14.27
CA ASN A 39 16.80 -24.44 15.06
C ASN A 39 16.34 -23.22 14.25
N ALA A 40 17.19 -22.71 13.35
CA ALA A 40 16.81 -21.62 12.44
C ALA A 40 15.69 -22.03 11.48
N LEU A 41 15.75 -23.25 10.92
CA LEU A 41 14.69 -23.78 10.04
C LEU A 41 13.40 -24.07 10.81
N ILE A 42 13.50 -24.65 12.00
CA ILE A 42 12.35 -24.90 12.87
C ILE A 42 11.69 -23.56 13.24
N ALA A 43 12.45 -22.55 13.66
CA ALA A 43 11.90 -21.23 13.95
C ALA A 43 11.22 -20.58 12.72
N LYS A 44 11.74 -20.83 11.52
CA LYS A 44 11.18 -20.30 10.27
C LYS A 44 9.85 -20.96 9.87
N TYR A 45 9.73 -22.28 10.03
CA TYR A 45 8.62 -23.08 9.51
C TYR A 45 7.65 -23.59 10.57
N ARG A 46 8.01 -23.55 11.85
CA ARG A 46 7.11 -23.89 12.95
C ARG A 46 6.13 -22.73 13.11
N ARG A 47 4.85 -23.05 12.95
CA ARG A 47 3.74 -22.25 13.48
C ARG A 47 3.84 -22.33 15.01
N ASP A 48 4.08 -21.22 15.68
CA ASP A 48 3.89 -21.20 17.13
C ASP A 48 2.38 -21.34 17.38
N GLY A 49 1.97 -22.43 18.02
CA GLY A 49 0.56 -22.73 18.32
C GLY A 49 -0.06 -23.95 17.63
N LEU A 50 0.65 -25.09 17.53
CA LEU A 50 -0.06 -26.35 17.74
C LEU A 50 0.07 -26.70 19.22
N GLU A 51 -1.03 -26.54 19.95
CA GLU A 51 -1.16 -26.89 21.36
C GLU A 51 -0.63 -28.32 21.61
N VAL A 52 0.37 -28.44 22.47
CA VAL A 52 0.36 -29.56 23.40
C VAL A 52 -0.66 -29.14 24.45
N VAL A 53 -1.79 -29.85 24.50
CA VAL A 53 -2.85 -29.66 25.50
C VAL A 53 -2.23 -29.85 26.89
N THR A 54 -1.83 -28.74 27.51
CA THR A 54 -1.75 -28.52 28.97
C THR A 54 -1.57 -27.02 29.21
N GLN A 55 -2.50 -26.45 29.96
CA GLN A 55 -2.76 -25.02 30.21
C GLN A 55 -1.62 -24.25 30.89
N ALA A 56 -1.49 -22.95 30.58
CA ALA A 56 -1.77 -21.83 31.48
C ALA A 56 -1.46 -20.50 30.76
N GLY A 57 -2.46 -19.62 30.67
CA GLY A 57 -2.35 -18.36 29.94
C GLY A 57 -1.53 -17.29 30.65
N GLN A 58 -0.82 -16.48 29.86
CA GLN A 58 -0.40 -15.13 30.23
C GLN A 58 -0.39 -14.26 28.96
N GLY A 59 -1.18 -13.19 28.99
CA GLY A 59 -1.37 -12.27 27.87
C GLY A 59 -0.14 -11.39 27.64
N ASN A 60 0.18 -11.13 26.37
CA ASN A 60 1.19 -10.16 26.00
C ASN A 60 0.55 -8.81 25.67
N LYS A 61 0.62 -7.88 26.62
CA LYS A 61 0.56 -6.43 26.38
C LYS A 61 1.93 -5.98 25.88
N GLY A 62 2.02 -5.57 24.62
CA GLY A 62 3.24 -4.98 24.07
C GLY A 62 2.97 -4.33 22.72
N GLY A 63 2.74 -3.01 22.73
CA GLY A 63 2.58 -2.23 21.51
C GLY A 63 3.86 -2.26 20.67
N GLN A 64 3.77 -2.76 19.44
CA GLN A 64 4.88 -2.72 18.50
C GLN A 64 4.76 -1.51 17.57
N LYS A 65 5.84 -0.70 17.58
CA LYS A 65 6.11 0.41 16.68
C LYS A 65 5.89 -0.01 15.22
N LYS A 66 5.09 0.78 14.50
CA LYS A 66 4.86 0.67 13.06
C LYS A 66 6.14 1.02 12.30
N THR A 67 6.89 0.03 11.87
CA THR A 67 7.86 0.19 10.77
C THR A 67 7.15 -0.15 9.46
N SER A 68 7.12 0.83 8.55
CA SER A 68 6.66 0.63 7.18
C SER A 68 7.54 -0.43 6.49
N VAL A 69 6.94 -1.54 6.07
CA VAL A 69 7.61 -2.58 5.27
C VAL A 69 6.98 -2.62 3.90
N THR A 70 7.02 -1.51 3.17
CA THR A 70 6.98 -1.56 1.71
C THR A 70 7.71 -0.35 1.15
N SER A 71 8.90 -0.58 0.61
CA SER A 71 9.48 0.33 -0.37
C SER A 71 8.77 0.05 -1.71
N THR A 72 7.83 0.91 -2.08
CA THR A 72 7.05 0.88 -3.35
C THR A 72 7.92 1.06 -4.61
N SER A 73 9.24 0.91 -4.52
CA SER A 73 10.16 1.29 -5.59
C SER A 73 11.24 0.24 -5.79
N LYS A 74 10.86 -0.96 -6.22
CA LYS A 74 11.79 -1.80 -6.98
C LYS A 74 11.05 -2.56 -8.06
N ARG A 75 10.96 -1.93 -9.24
CA ARG A 75 10.56 -2.58 -10.49
C ARG A 75 11.33 -3.90 -10.59
N VAL A 76 10.61 -5.01 -10.72
CA VAL A 76 11.19 -6.35 -10.79
C VAL A 76 11.85 -6.50 -12.16
N THR A 77 13.16 -6.27 -12.21
CA THR A 77 13.98 -6.53 -13.40
C THR A 77 15.03 -7.58 -13.07
N VAL A 78 15.27 -8.51 -14.01
CA VAL A 78 16.45 -9.38 -14.00
C VAL A 78 17.65 -8.50 -14.32
N ASN A 79 18.67 -8.50 -13.47
CA ASN A 79 19.88 -7.70 -13.72
C ASN A 79 20.74 -8.39 -14.79
N ALA A 80 21.47 -7.61 -15.59
CA ALA A 80 22.37 -8.17 -16.60
C ALA A 80 23.46 -9.03 -15.95
N GLY A 81 23.55 -10.30 -16.35
CA GLY A 81 24.50 -11.29 -15.82
C GLY A 81 24.01 -12.13 -14.63
N GLU A 82 22.78 -11.91 -14.16
CA GLU A 82 22.16 -12.71 -13.09
C GLU A 82 21.52 -13.99 -13.67
N THR A 83 21.78 -15.16 -13.07
CA THR A 83 21.07 -16.39 -13.47
C THR A 83 19.62 -16.36 -12.97
N VAL A 84 18.76 -17.19 -13.55
CA VAL A 84 17.32 -17.25 -13.20
C VAL A 84 17.14 -17.57 -11.71
N GLU A 85 17.98 -18.44 -11.16
CA GLU A 85 17.97 -18.85 -9.75
C GLU A 85 18.38 -17.70 -8.83
N GLN A 86 19.38 -16.92 -9.21
CA GLN A 86 19.85 -15.76 -8.45
C GLN A 86 18.79 -14.64 -8.45
N ALA A 87 18.17 -14.38 -9.61
CA ALA A 87 17.08 -13.42 -9.73
C ALA A 87 15.88 -13.86 -8.88
N THR A 88 15.55 -15.16 -8.89
CA THR A 88 14.45 -15.72 -8.09
C THR A 88 14.73 -15.58 -6.60
N ALA A 89 15.92 -15.96 -6.13
CA ALA A 89 16.31 -15.85 -4.72
C ALA A 89 16.26 -14.40 -4.23
N ARG A 90 16.76 -13.45 -5.04
CA ARG A 90 16.72 -12.01 -4.72
C ARG A 90 15.30 -11.48 -4.65
N ILE A 91 14.43 -11.87 -5.59
CA ILE A 91 13.02 -11.47 -5.60
C ILE A 91 12.29 -12.05 -4.39
N LEU A 92 12.52 -13.32 -4.06
CA LEU A 92 11.94 -13.96 -2.88
C LEU A 92 12.35 -13.21 -1.59
N ILE A 93 13.65 -12.93 -1.41
CA ILE A 93 14.17 -12.19 -0.24
C ILE A 93 13.57 -10.78 -0.17
N ALA A 94 13.52 -10.06 -1.29
CA ALA A 94 12.93 -8.71 -1.35
C ALA A 94 11.42 -8.68 -1.06
N THR A 95 10.72 -9.79 -1.32
CA THR A 95 9.27 -9.93 -1.12
C THR A 95 8.93 -10.48 0.29
N GLY A 96 9.94 -10.74 1.13
CA GLY A 96 9.75 -11.17 2.51
C GLY A 96 9.97 -12.66 2.79
N ALA A 97 10.70 -13.39 1.94
CA ALA A 97 10.99 -14.83 2.15
C ALA A 97 11.83 -15.17 3.39
N ASN A 98 12.31 -14.16 4.11
CA ASN A 98 12.95 -14.31 5.42
C ASN A 98 11.96 -14.21 6.59
N MET A 99 10.70 -13.83 6.34
CA MET A 99 9.67 -13.77 7.37
C MET A 99 9.25 -15.18 7.79
N THR A 100 8.93 -15.34 9.07
CA THR A 100 8.27 -16.54 9.57
C THR A 100 6.84 -16.62 9.03
N ILE A 101 6.23 -17.80 9.05
CA ILE A 101 4.83 -17.98 8.59
C ILE A 101 3.86 -17.10 9.39
N ASP A 102 4.11 -16.93 10.69
CA ASP A 102 3.24 -16.15 11.56
C ASP A 102 3.43 -14.64 11.34
N GLU A 103 4.66 -14.19 11.06
CA GLU A 103 4.92 -12.82 10.61
C GLU A 103 4.24 -12.53 9.27
N ALA A 104 4.34 -13.44 8.30
CA ALA A 104 3.74 -13.27 6.98
C ALA A 104 2.20 -13.17 7.07
N LYS A 105 1.56 -13.95 7.94
CA LYS A 105 0.13 -13.86 8.20
C LYS A 105 -0.27 -12.56 8.86
N ARG A 106 0.45 -12.13 9.89
CA ARG A 106 0.19 -10.85 10.55
C ARG A 106 0.27 -9.69 9.56
N VAL A 107 1.27 -9.72 8.69
CA VAL A 107 1.44 -8.73 7.62
C VAL A 107 0.24 -8.77 6.66
N LYS A 108 -0.16 -9.95 6.19
CA LYS A 108 -1.34 -10.11 5.32
C LYS A 108 -2.62 -9.57 5.98
N GLU A 109 -2.87 -9.94 7.24
CA GLU A 109 -4.05 -9.49 7.98
C GLU A 109 -4.05 -7.97 8.17
N ASN A 110 -2.89 -7.38 8.48
CA ASN A 110 -2.76 -5.92 8.57
C ASN A 110 -3.08 -5.25 7.23
N TYR A 111 -2.52 -5.72 6.11
CA TYR A 111 -2.82 -5.14 4.80
C TYR A 111 -4.29 -5.30 4.42
N LEU A 112 -4.90 -6.43 4.75
CA LEU A 112 -6.32 -6.64 4.51
C LEU A 112 -7.17 -5.64 5.31
N ALA A 113 -6.85 -5.45 6.59
CA ALA A 113 -7.53 -4.48 7.44
C ALA A 113 -7.37 -3.04 6.94
N LEU A 114 -6.17 -2.64 6.50
CA LEU A 114 -5.94 -1.31 5.92
C LEU A 114 -6.73 -1.11 4.62
N ARG A 115 -6.82 -2.14 3.77
CA ARG A 115 -7.58 -2.07 2.52
C ARG A 115 -9.07 -1.92 2.80
N GLU A 116 -9.60 -2.73 3.72
CA GLU A 116 -11.00 -2.64 4.15
C GLU A 116 -11.32 -1.27 4.74
N GLN A 117 -10.41 -0.73 5.56
CA GLN A 117 -10.55 0.61 6.11
C GLN A 117 -10.59 1.67 5.00
N LEU A 118 -9.69 1.61 4.01
CA LEU A 118 -9.72 2.54 2.87
C LEU A 118 -11.00 2.43 2.05
N GLU A 119 -11.57 1.23 1.90
CA GLU A 119 -12.86 1.04 1.24
C GLU A 119 -13.99 1.66 2.06
N TYR A 120 -14.03 1.43 3.37
CA TYR A 120 -14.99 2.08 4.27
C TYR A 120 -14.85 3.61 4.24
N ASP A 121 -13.64 4.16 4.29
CA ASP A 121 -13.40 5.60 4.26
C ASP A 121 -13.86 6.22 2.93
N ARG A 122 -13.75 5.48 1.82
CA ARG A 122 -14.24 5.89 0.50
C ARG A 122 -15.76 5.83 0.42
N GLU A 123 -16.39 4.75 0.90
CA GLU A 123 -17.85 4.58 0.93
C GLU A 123 -18.54 5.59 1.85
N SER A 124 -17.92 5.88 3.00
CA SER A 124 -18.37 6.92 3.93
C SER A 124 -18.03 8.35 3.47
N ARG A 125 -17.42 8.50 2.29
CA ARG A 125 -17.06 9.77 1.63
C ARG A 125 -16.07 10.63 2.43
N GLN A 126 -15.27 10.00 3.29
CA GLN A 126 -14.19 10.69 4.01
C GLN A 126 -12.97 10.91 3.12
N VAL A 127 -12.73 10.01 2.17
CA VAL A 127 -11.61 10.10 1.23
C VAL A 127 -12.05 9.86 -0.21
N VAL A 128 -11.33 10.47 -1.14
CA VAL A 128 -11.50 10.32 -2.59
C VAL A 128 -10.12 10.16 -3.23
N ALA A 129 -10.05 9.49 -4.39
CA ALA A 129 -8.81 9.39 -5.12
C ALA A 129 -8.34 10.78 -5.58
N VAL A 130 -7.05 11.06 -5.43
CA VAL A 130 -6.48 12.36 -5.81
C VAL A 130 -6.61 12.58 -7.31
N GLU A 131 -6.50 11.51 -8.11
CA GLU A 131 -6.65 11.53 -9.55
C GLU A 131 -8.04 12.03 -9.98
N ASP A 132 -9.08 11.60 -9.27
CA ASP A 132 -10.46 12.03 -9.55
C ASP A 132 -10.64 13.53 -9.24
N VAL A 133 -10.05 14.00 -8.14
CA VAL A 133 -10.07 15.43 -7.77
C VAL A 133 -9.31 16.26 -8.80
N VAL A 134 -8.12 15.82 -9.21
CA VAL A 134 -7.31 16.53 -10.22
C VAL A 134 -8.07 16.63 -11.53
N LYS A 135 -8.76 15.56 -11.96
CA LYS A 135 -9.58 15.58 -13.16
C LYS A 135 -10.74 16.56 -13.03
N ALA A 136 -11.53 16.45 -11.95
CA ALA A 136 -12.68 17.33 -11.74
C ALA A 136 -12.27 18.81 -11.69
N VAL A 137 -11.24 19.14 -10.93
CA VAL A 137 -10.71 20.51 -10.84
C VAL A 137 -10.13 20.98 -12.17
N GLY A 138 -9.42 20.11 -12.89
CA GLY A 138 -8.88 20.40 -14.21
C GLY A 138 -9.97 20.72 -15.24
N ASP A 139 -11.05 19.96 -15.24
CA ASP A 139 -12.21 20.17 -16.11
C ASP A 139 -12.88 21.53 -15.80
N GLU A 140 -13.02 21.90 -14.53
CA GLU A 140 -13.55 23.22 -14.14
C GLU A 140 -12.63 24.37 -14.59
N TYR A 141 -11.31 24.26 -14.39
CA TYR A 141 -10.38 25.27 -14.89
C TYR A 141 -10.38 25.39 -16.43
N ALA A 142 -10.59 24.29 -17.14
CA ALA A 142 -10.71 24.31 -18.60
C ALA A 142 -11.96 25.08 -19.05
N LYS A 143 -13.10 24.93 -18.35
CA LYS A 143 -14.32 25.71 -18.59
C LYS A 143 -14.09 27.20 -18.33
N VAL A 144 -13.53 27.55 -17.17
CA VAL A 144 -13.19 28.94 -16.80
C VAL A 144 -12.31 29.57 -17.87
N ARG A 145 -11.22 28.88 -18.26
CA ARG A 145 -10.29 29.36 -19.29
C ARG A 145 -11.02 29.61 -20.61
N SER A 146 -11.85 28.66 -21.06
CA SER A 146 -12.56 28.76 -22.33
C SER A 146 -13.52 29.96 -22.33
N ARG A 147 -14.27 30.15 -21.25
CA ARG A 147 -15.21 31.27 -21.12
C ARG A 147 -14.50 32.63 -21.11
N LEU A 148 -13.41 32.77 -20.34
CA LEU A 148 -12.65 34.02 -20.28
C LEU A 148 -11.99 34.36 -21.62
N LEU A 149 -11.48 33.37 -22.35
CA LEU A 149 -10.88 33.59 -23.67
C LEU A 149 -11.91 33.93 -24.77
N ALA A 150 -13.19 33.63 -24.57
CA ALA A 150 -14.26 33.99 -25.50
C ALA A 150 -14.68 35.47 -25.39
N ILE A 151 -14.45 36.11 -24.24
CA ILE A 151 -14.88 37.50 -23.96
C ILE A 151 -14.41 38.49 -25.04
N PRO A 152 -13.14 38.51 -25.47
CA PRO A 152 -12.68 39.47 -26.48
C PRO A 152 -13.43 39.31 -27.80
N SER A 153 -13.62 38.08 -28.28
CA SER A 153 -14.33 37.83 -29.55
C SER A 153 -15.81 38.21 -29.47
N GLU A 154 -16.48 37.97 -28.33
CA GLU A 154 -17.91 38.22 -28.16
C GLU A 154 -18.21 39.72 -27.96
N HIS A 155 -17.36 40.42 -27.22
CA HIS A 155 -17.64 41.79 -26.77
C HIS A 155 -16.80 42.88 -27.44
N ALA A 156 -15.80 42.54 -28.27
CA ALA A 156 -14.99 43.54 -28.99
C ALA A 156 -15.81 44.60 -29.75
N PRO A 157 -16.89 44.26 -30.50
CA PRO A 157 -17.69 45.28 -31.20
C PRO A 157 -18.40 46.25 -30.26
N ARG A 158 -18.81 45.78 -29.07
CA ARG A 158 -19.44 46.62 -28.05
C ARG A 158 -18.41 47.55 -27.42
N ILE A 159 -17.25 47.01 -27.04
CA ILE A 159 -16.16 47.77 -26.41
C ILE A 159 -15.60 48.83 -27.36
N HIS A 160 -15.47 48.53 -28.65
CA HIS A 160 -14.96 49.46 -29.66
C HIS A 160 -15.77 50.75 -29.80
N ARG A 161 -17.06 50.74 -29.41
CA ARG A 161 -17.96 51.91 -29.49
C ARG A 161 -17.85 52.85 -28.29
N LEU A 162 -17.20 52.43 -27.21
CA LEU A 162 -17.04 53.22 -26.00
C LEU A 162 -15.98 54.31 -26.21
N LYS A 163 -16.23 55.49 -25.64
CA LYS A 163 -15.43 56.69 -25.96
C LYS A 163 -14.44 57.05 -24.86
N THR A 164 -14.67 56.57 -23.65
CA THR A 164 -13.83 56.86 -22.49
C THR A 164 -13.21 55.59 -21.92
N VAL A 165 -12.04 55.73 -21.31
CA VAL A 165 -11.35 54.61 -20.63
C VAL A 165 -12.22 54.08 -19.48
N GLN A 166 -12.93 54.97 -18.78
CA GLN A 166 -13.83 54.59 -17.68
C GLN A 166 -14.98 53.70 -18.18
N GLU A 167 -15.64 54.07 -19.28
CA GLU A 167 -16.69 53.25 -19.89
C GLU A 167 -16.18 51.86 -20.28
N VAL A 168 -14.97 51.78 -20.86
CA VAL A 168 -14.34 50.51 -21.23
C VAL A 168 -14.08 49.64 -20.01
N GLN A 169 -13.52 50.23 -18.94
CA GLN A 169 -13.21 49.52 -17.71
C GLN A 169 -14.49 49.01 -17.03
N ASP A 170 -15.51 49.84 -16.91
CA ASP A 170 -16.79 49.47 -16.30
C ASP A 170 -17.50 48.37 -17.10
N ALA A 171 -17.51 48.49 -18.43
CA ALA A 171 -18.10 47.47 -19.30
C ALA A 171 -17.33 46.14 -19.23
N LEU A 172 -16.00 46.17 -19.28
CA LEU A 172 -15.18 44.96 -19.21
C LEU A 172 -15.30 44.28 -17.84
N HIS A 173 -15.33 45.05 -16.75
CA HIS A 173 -15.54 44.52 -15.42
C HIS A 173 -16.90 43.83 -15.30
N GLY A 174 -17.97 44.47 -15.78
CA GLY A 174 -19.31 43.87 -15.81
C GLY A 174 -19.37 42.56 -16.59
N ILE A 175 -18.75 42.51 -17.78
CA ILE A 175 -18.68 41.28 -18.60
C ILE A 175 -17.94 40.15 -17.88
N ILE A 176 -16.81 40.45 -17.22
CA ILE A 176 -16.05 39.45 -16.48
C ILE A 176 -16.87 38.92 -15.30
N VAL A 177 -17.53 39.81 -14.55
CA VAL A 177 -18.38 39.41 -13.41
C VAL A 177 -19.54 38.54 -13.90
N GLU A 178 -20.23 38.92 -14.97
CA GLU A 178 -21.31 38.12 -15.56
C GLU A 178 -20.82 36.73 -16.01
N ALA A 179 -19.67 36.66 -16.68
CA ALA A 179 -19.07 35.40 -17.11
C ALA A 179 -18.66 34.51 -15.92
N LEU A 180 -18.17 35.07 -14.82
CA LEU A 180 -17.84 34.32 -13.61
C LEU A 180 -19.10 33.88 -12.84
N GLU A 181 -20.15 34.69 -12.81
CA GLU A 181 -21.44 34.29 -12.23
C GLU A 181 -22.09 33.15 -13.01
N GLU A 182 -22.04 33.18 -14.34
CA GLU A 182 -22.50 32.11 -15.22
C GLU A 182 -21.82 30.77 -14.85
N LEU A 183 -20.49 30.77 -14.77
CA LEU A 183 -19.70 29.60 -14.37
C LEU A 183 -20.02 29.11 -12.94
N THR A 184 -20.33 30.04 -12.03
CA THR A 184 -20.68 29.70 -10.65
C THR A 184 -22.08 29.07 -10.56
N ARG A 185 -23.03 29.53 -11.38
CA ARG A 185 -24.40 28.98 -11.44
C ARG A 185 -24.42 27.57 -12.06
N ASP A 186 -23.62 27.34 -13.09
CA ASP A 186 -23.46 26.03 -13.71
C ASP A 186 -22.83 24.99 -12.76
N GLY A 187 -21.99 25.44 -11.82
CA GLY A 187 -21.42 24.59 -10.76
C GLY A 187 -22.41 24.10 -9.70
N GLY A 188 -23.64 24.65 -9.66
CA GLY A 188 -24.66 24.29 -8.66
C GLY A 188 -25.33 22.92 -8.87
N GLY A 189 -25.11 22.27 -10.01
CA GLY A 189 -25.77 21.01 -10.39
C GLY A 189 -25.28 19.74 -9.69
N ILE A 190 -24.32 19.82 -8.77
CA ILE A 190 -23.73 18.64 -8.09
C ILE A 190 -24.36 18.38 -6.70
N ASN A 191 -25.28 19.23 -6.23
CA ASN A 191 -25.95 19.08 -4.93
C ASN A 191 -27.39 18.52 -5.05
N ALA A 192 -27.59 17.41 -5.76
CA ALA A 192 -28.83 16.62 -5.74
C ALA A 192 -28.52 15.13 -5.63
#